data_AF-A0A3A8IY24-F1
#
_entry.id   AF-A0A3A8IY24-F1
#
_cell.length_a   1.000
_cell.length_b   1.000
_cell.length_c   1.000
_cell.angle_alpha   90.00
_cell.angle_beta   90.00
_cell.angle_gamma   90.00
#
_symmetry.space_group_name_H-M   'P 1'
#
loop_
_entity.id
_entity.type
_entity.pdbx_description
1 polymer ?
#
loop_
_entity_poly.entity_id
_entity_poly.type
_entity_poly.pdbx_seq_one_letter_code
_entity_poly.pdbx_strand_id
1 'polypeptide(L)'
;MLKELSASIYMQSQAHRGVQHNWYGEEPWPLEVFLQNDERRANVVAIMADQGPIARRFKIAAKWYARAYWSSSKQESVLALGIALEALLGESGGGPGAILGERYALLHSDPHERKQAYDHFMKKIYEARSAVAHGRGSNLLDDFRFIRDVAVRTAWVAGSLWSWVKKGNLQSEEDHRKLFADLKWGV
;
A
#
# COMPACT_ATOMS: atom_id res chain seq x y z
N MET A 1 10.56 25.30 -12.55
CA MET A 1 11.09 23.97 -12.24
C MET A 1 10.28 23.24 -11.18
N LEU A 2 10.19 23.69 -9.92
CA LEU A 2 9.35 22.99 -8.92
C LEU A 2 7.87 22.99 -9.33
N LYS A 3 7.25 24.17 -9.56
CA LYS A 3 5.83 24.34 -9.98
C LYS A 3 5.35 23.49 -11.17
N GLU A 4 6.26 23.00 -12.01
CA GLU A 4 5.90 22.18 -13.18
C GLU A 4 5.65 20.71 -12.80
N LEU A 5 6.20 20.25 -11.68
CA LEU A 5 6.09 18.87 -11.20
C LEU A 5 4.77 18.58 -10.45
N SER A 6 3.97 19.61 -10.19
CA SER A 6 2.68 19.53 -9.50
C SER A 6 1.57 20.28 -10.25
N ALA A 7 1.72 20.48 -11.56
CA ALA A 7 0.70 21.08 -12.42
C ALA A 7 -0.24 20.01 -13.00
N SER A 8 -1.54 20.23 -12.93
CA SER A 8 -2.53 19.35 -13.58
C SER A 8 -2.27 19.34 -15.08
N ILE A 9 -2.01 18.16 -15.64
CA ILE A 9 -1.74 18.03 -17.08
C ILE A 9 -3.07 18.25 -17.81
N TYR A 10 -3.14 19.33 -18.59
CA TYR A 10 -4.25 19.55 -19.51
C TYR A 10 -4.11 18.59 -20.69
N MET A 11 -5.09 17.70 -20.83
CA MET A 11 -5.15 16.76 -21.95
C MET A 11 -6.25 17.19 -22.91
N GLN A 12 -5.87 17.29 -24.18
CA GLN A 12 -6.78 17.58 -25.27
C GLN A 12 -6.71 16.46 -26.30
N SER A 13 -7.84 15.83 -26.57
CA SER A 13 -7.98 14.84 -27.64
C SER A 13 -8.95 15.34 -28.70
N GLN A 14 -8.53 15.24 -29.96
CA GLN A 14 -9.44 15.33 -31.11
C GLN A 14 -9.64 13.93 -31.67
N ALA A 15 -10.84 13.40 -31.47
CA ALA A 15 -11.19 12.13 -32.07
C ALA A 15 -11.55 12.32 -33.57
N HIS A 16 -12.33 13.35 -33.94
CA HIS A 16 -12.80 13.63 -35.31
C HIS A 16 -12.97 15.16 -35.55
N ARG A 17 -13.10 15.60 -36.82
CA ARG A 17 -13.38 17.02 -37.18
C ARG A 17 -14.63 17.52 -36.42
N GLY A 18 -14.42 18.40 -35.45
CA GLY A 18 -15.50 19.09 -34.72
C GLY A 18 -15.78 18.60 -33.30
N VAL A 19 -15.16 17.49 -32.84
CA VAL A 19 -15.31 17.03 -31.44
C VAL A 19 -13.98 17.11 -30.72
N GLN A 20 -13.92 18.00 -29.73
CA GLN A 20 -12.75 18.24 -28.89
C GLN A 20 -13.11 17.87 -27.45
N HIS A 21 -12.42 16.88 -26.90
CA HIS A 21 -12.55 16.52 -25.50
C HIS A 21 -11.40 17.15 -24.72
N ASN A 22 -11.74 17.92 -23.69
CA ASN A 22 -10.79 18.55 -22.80
C ASN A 22 -11.01 17.98 -21.40
N TRP A 23 -9.96 17.46 -20.79
CA TRP A 23 -9.99 17.08 -19.39
C TRP A 23 -8.68 17.46 -18.73
N TYR A 24 -8.74 17.75 -17.44
CA TYR A 24 -7.55 17.82 -16.62
C TYR A 24 -7.21 16.40 -16.18
N GLY A 25 -5.94 16.03 -16.22
CA GLY A 25 -5.45 14.83 -15.51
C GLY A 25 -5.77 14.92 -14.02
N GLU A 26 -5.65 13.81 -13.28
CA GLU A 26 -5.86 13.82 -11.83
C GLU A 26 -5.01 14.89 -11.14
N GLU A 27 -5.40 15.26 -9.90
CA GLU A 27 -4.57 16.11 -9.06
C GLU A 27 -3.15 15.53 -9.01
N PRO A 28 -2.15 16.24 -9.54
CA PRO A 28 -0.80 15.71 -9.62
C PRO A 28 -0.28 15.50 -8.21
N TRP A 29 0.39 14.37 -7.99
CA TRP A 29 1.05 14.11 -6.72
C TRP A 29 1.98 15.27 -6.39
N PRO A 30 1.94 15.84 -5.17
CA PRO A 30 2.71 17.03 -4.81
C PRO A 30 4.19 16.68 -4.63
N LEU A 31 4.87 16.37 -5.73
CA LEU A 31 6.24 15.90 -5.75
C LEU A 31 7.18 16.93 -5.14
N GLU A 32 6.87 18.21 -5.30
CA GLU A 32 7.60 19.32 -4.67
C GLU A 32 7.61 19.20 -3.13
N VAL A 33 6.44 18.93 -2.54
CA VAL A 33 6.28 18.75 -1.09
C VAL A 33 7.01 17.48 -0.64
N PHE A 34 6.96 16.42 -1.45
CA PHE A 34 7.70 15.19 -1.17
C PHE A 34 9.22 15.43 -1.18
N LEU A 35 9.72 16.14 -2.20
CA LEU A 35 11.16 16.39 -2.39
C LEU A 35 11.75 17.29 -1.31
N GLN A 36 10.94 18.14 -0.66
CA GLN A 36 11.35 18.96 0.48
C GLN A 36 11.58 18.16 1.78
N ASN A 37 11.12 16.91 1.85
CA ASN A 37 11.34 16.07 3.02
C ASN A 37 12.58 15.18 2.82
N ASP A 38 13.71 15.63 3.37
CA ASP A 38 15.02 14.97 3.23
C ASP A 38 15.00 13.51 3.71
N GLU A 39 14.33 13.22 4.83
CA GLU A 39 14.23 11.86 5.36
C GLU A 39 13.44 10.94 4.43
N ARG A 40 12.27 11.39 3.96
CA ARG A 40 11.45 10.61 3.02
C ARG A 40 12.18 10.37 1.70
N ARG A 41 12.88 11.39 1.20
CA ARG A 41 13.71 11.28 0.00
C ARG A 41 14.83 10.24 0.19
N ALA A 42 15.56 10.31 1.31
CA ALA A 42 16.61 9.35 1.63
C ALA A 42 16.07 7.92 1.75
N ASN A 43 14.90 7.74 2.37
CA ASN A 43 14.24 6.44 2.48
C ASN A 43 13.92 5.85 1.10
N VAL A 44 13.35 6.65 0.18
CA VAL A 44 13.05 6.18 -1.18
C VAL A 44 14.33 5.84 -1.93
N VAL A 45 15.37 6.66 -1.84
CA VAL A 45 16.67 6.36 -2.47
C VAL A 45 17.24 5.04 -1.95
N ALA A 46 17.20 4.82 -0.62
CA ALA A 46 17.66 3.57 -0.01
C ALA A 46 16.88 2.35 -0.52
N ILE A 47 15.54 2.42 -0.53
CA ILE A 47 14.69 1.34 -1.08
C ILE A 47 15.03 1.08 -2.55
N MET A 48 15.20 2.12 -3.35
CA MET A 48 15.43 1.99 -4.79
C MET A 48 16.81 1.38 -5.09
N ALA A 49 17.85 1.79 -4.36
CA ALA A 49 19.20 1.28 -4.52
C ALA A 49 19.34 -0.19 -4.09
N ASP A 50 18.67 -0.59 -3.00
CA ASP A 50 18.76 -1.93 -2.44
C ASP A 50 18.07 -2.99 -3.33
N GLN A 51 18.79 -4.06 -3.67
CA GLN A 51 18.29 -5.19 -4.46
C GLN A 51 17.89 -6.39 -3.60
N GLY A 52 17.96 -6.25 -2.28
CA GLY A 52 17.59 -7.25 -1.30
C GLY A 52 16.10 -7.59 -1.31
N PRO A 53 15.73 -8.70 -0.66
CA PRO A 53 14.36 -9.20 -0.65
C PRO A 53 13.38 -8.23 0.02
N ILE A 54 13.81 -7.55 1.09
CA ILE A 54 12.98 -6.55 1.78
C ILE A 54 12.70 -5.35 0.88
N ALA A 55 13.71 -4.76 0.26
CA ALA A 55 13.52 -3.67 -0.70
C ALA A 55 12.62 -4.09 -1.87
N ARG A 56 12.72 -5.33 -2.35
CA ARG A 56 11.82 -5.88 -3.37
C ARG A 56 10.36 -5.87 -2.92
N ARG A 57 10.05 -6.23 -1.67
CA ARG A 57 8.70 -6.15 -1.10
C ARG A 57 8.15 -4.73 -1.11
N PHE A 58 8.94 -3.75 -0.69
CA PHE A 58 8.57 -2.34 -0.73
C PHE A 58 8.33 -1.85 -2.16
N LYS A 59 9.17 -2.25 -3.12
CA LYS A 59 9.00 -1.89 -4.54
C LYS A 59 7.71 -2.47 -5.12
N ILE A 60 7.39 -3.73 -4.83
CA ILE A 60 6.14 -4.37 -5.24
C ILE A 60 4.96 -3.64 -4.61
N ALA A 61 5.01 -3.38 -3.30
CA ALA A 61 3.95 -2.68 -2.58
C ALA A 61 3.72 -1.27 -3.15
N ALA A 62 4.79 -0.51 -3.39
CA ALA A 62 4.72 0.83 -3.96
C ALA A 62 4.11 0.83 -5.37
N LYS A 63 4.49 -0.13 -6.23
CA LYS A 63 3.91 -0.29 -7.57
C LYS A 63 2.40 -0.53 -7.50
N TRP A 64 1.95 -1.43 -6.64
CA TRP A 64 0.52 -1.74 -6.50
C TRP A 64 -0.25 -0.63 -5.80
N TYR A 65 0.35 0.04 -4.82
CA TYR A 65 -0.22 1.23 -4.20
C TYR A 65 -0.44 2.35 -5.22
N ALA A 66 0.55 2.62 -6.07
CA ALA A 66 0.43 3.59 -7.17
C ALA A 66 -0.68 3.18 -8.16
N ARG A 67 -0.77 1.88 -8.51
CA ARG A 67 -1.87 1.39 -9.35
C ARG A 67 -3.24 1.64 -8.71
N ALA A 68 -3.37 1.48 -7.39
CA ALA A 68 -4.62 1.74 -6.71
C ALA A 68 -5.06 3.21 -6.76
N TYR A 69 -4.09 4.12 -6.72
CA TYR A 69 -4.31 5.56 -6.82
C TYR A 69 -4.85 5.94 -8.20
N TRP A 70 -4.21 5.47 -9.27
CA TRP A 70 -4.58 5.76 -10.67
C TRP A 70 -5.69 4.85 -11.24
N SER A 71 -6.36 4.08 -10.38
CA SER A 71 -7.34 3.10 -10.81
C SER A 71 -8.68 3.77 -11.10
N SER A 72 -9.28 3.43 -12.24
CA SER A 72 -10.59 3.93 -12.64
C SER A 72 -11.77 3.19 -11.99
N SER A 73 -11.51 2.13 -11.20
CA SER A 73 -12.55 1.38 -10.48
C SER A 73 -12.20 1.10 -9.02
N LYS A 74 -13.21 1.12 -8.17
CA LYS A 74 -13.07 0.82 -6.73
C LYS A 74 -12.57 -0.60 -6.47
N GLN A 75 -13.01 -1.54 -7.31
CA GLN A 75 -12.63 -2.94 -7.30
C GLN A 75 -11.12 -3.10 -7.57
N GLU A 76 -10.63 -2.46 -8.63
CA GLU A 76 -9.20 -2.51 -8.95
C GLU A 76 -8.37 -1.80 -7.87
N SER A 77 -8.84 -0.68 -7.32
CA SER A 77 -8.15 0.01 -6.22
C SER A 77 -8.01 -0.89 -4.98
N VAL A 78 -9.09 -1.54 -4.53
CA VAL A 78 -9.03 -2.41 -3.35
C VAL A 78 -8.16 -3.65 -3.60
N LEU A 79 -8.23 -4.22 -4.80
CA LEU A 79 -7.43 -5.38 -5.16
C LEU A 79 -5.94 -5.03 -5.17
N ALA A 80 -5.59 -3.90 -5.78
CA ALA A 80 -4.22 -3.40 -5.82
C ALA A 80 -3.68 -3.08 -4.42
N LEU A 81 -4.46 -2.43 -3.56
CA LEU A 81 -4.07 -2.21 -2.15
C LEU A 81 -3.91 -3.52 -1.37
N GLY A 82 -4.77 -4.50 -1.62
CA GLY A 82 -4.65 -5.85 -1.06
C GLY A 82 -3.35 -6.54 -1.44
N ILE A 83 -2.96 -6.47 -2.71
CA ILE A 83 -1.67 -7.02 -3.18
C ILE A 83 -0.49 -6.25 -2.57
N ALA A 84 -0.62 -4.93 -2.39
CA ALA A 84 0.42 -4.15 -1.71
C ALA A 84 0.60 -4.58 -0.25
N LEU A 85 -0.48 -4.80 0.49
CA LEU A 85 -0.44 -5.35 1.85
C LEU A 85 0.16 -6.76 1.88
N GLU A 86 -0.20 -7.62 0.93
CA GLU A 86 0.38 -8.96 0.81
C GLU A 86 1.88 -8.94 0.56
N ALA A 87 2.37 -8.02 -0.29
CA ALA A 87 3.80 -7.86 -0.52
C ALA A 87 4.56 -7.47 0.76
N LEU A 88 3.94 -6.64 1.60
CA LEU A 88 4.54 -6.19 2.87
C LEU A 88 4.47 -7.25 3.97
N LEU A 89 3.33 -7.92 4.12
CA LEU A 89 3.01 -8.79 5.25
C LEU A 89 3.21 -10.28 4.95
N GLY A 90 3.00 -10.69 3.70
CA GLY A 90 2.96 -12.10 3.32
C GLY A 90 4.32 -12.79 3.31
N GLU A 91 4.33 -14.09 3.12
CA GLU A 91 5.53 -14.83 2.72
C GLU A 91 5.62 -14.87 1.19
N SER A 92 6.82 -15.16 0.67
CA SER A 92 7.01 -15.43 -0.76
C SER A 92 6.04 -16.53 -1.21
N GLY A 93 5.03 -16.18 -2.02
CA GLY A 93 4.03 -17.13 -2.55
C GLY A 93 2.58 -16.87 -2.12
N GLY A 94 2.31 -15.89 -1.26
CA GLY A 94 0.96 -15.59 -0.77
C GLY A 94 0.60 -16.45 0.44
N GLY A 95 0.17 -15.80 1.52
CA GLY A 95 -0.23 -16.47 2.75
C GLY A 95 -1.76 -16.56 2.86
N PRO A 96 -2.31 -17.56 3.57
CA PRO A 96 -3.71 -17.56 3.96
C PRO A 96 -4.08 -16.24 4.64
N GLY A 97 -5.28 -15.72 4.40
CA GLY A 97 -5.73 -14.44 5.01
C GLY A 97 -5.51 -14.34 6.52
N ALA A 98 -5.65 -15.46 7.24
CA ALA A 98 -5.37 -15.54 8.67
C ALA A 98 -3.92 -15.13 9.05
N ILE A 99 -2.92 -15.55 8.26
CA ILE A 99 -1.52 -15.17 8.51
C ILE A 99 -1.32 -13.67 8.26
N LEU A 100 -1.90 -13.15 7.18
CA LEU A 100 -1.82 -11.72 6.85
C LEU A 100 -2.50 -10.87 7.92
N GLY A 101 -3.68 -11.30 8.39
CA GLY A 101 -4.41 -10.64 9.47
C GLY A 101 -3.66 -10.68 10.78
N GLU A 102 -3.04 -11.81 11.13
CA GLU A 102 -2.21 -11.93 12.32
C GLU A 102 -1.02 -10.98 12.25
N ARG A 103 -0.26 -10.99 11.15
CA ARG A 103 0.89 -10.10 10.96
C ARG A 103 0.50 -8.64 10.96
N TYR A 104 -0.61 -8.28 10.32
CA TYR A 104 -1.17 -6.94 10.37
C TYR A 104 -1.45 -6.50 11.81
N ALA A 105 -2.11 -7.36 12.60
CA ALA A 105 -2.41 -7.09 13.99
C ALA A 105 -1.17 -6.95 14.87
N LEU A 106 -0.16 -7.82 14.69
CA LEU A 106 1.07 -7.83 15.49
C LEU A 106 1.91 -6.54 15.38
N LEU A 107 1.72 -5.74 14.34
CA LEU A 107 2.35 -4.42 14.22
C LEU A 107 1.80 -3.39 15.23
N HIS A 108 0.65 -3.66 15.86
CA HIS A 108 0.14 -2.87 16.97
C HIS A 108 0.81 -3.29 18.29
N SER A 109 1.24 -2.31 19.09
CA SER A 109 1.87 -2.57 20.39
C SER A 109 0.88 -3.00 21.47
N ASP A 110 -0.35 -2.47 21.45
CA ASP A 110 -1.38 -2.77 22.45
C ASP A 110 -2.16 -4.06 22.09
N PRO A 111 -2.16 -5.11 22.95
CA PRO A 111 -2.95 -6.32 22.74
C PRO A 111 -4.45 -6.11 22.45
N HIS A 112 -5.07 -5.09 23.04
CA HIS A 112 -6.48 -4.78 22.77
C HIS A 112 -6.69 -4.26 21.35
N GLU A 113 -5.76 -3.43 20.85
CA GLU A 113 -5.75 -2.99 19.46
C GLU A 113 -5.46 -4.15 18.51
N ARG A 114 -4.59 -5.11 18.87
CA ARG A 114 -4.27 -6.26 18.01
C ARG A 114 -5.53 -7.04 17.61
N LYS A 115 -6.40 -7.35 18.57
CA LYS A 115 -7.64 -8.09 18.28
C LYS A 115 -8.56 -7.31 17.33
N GLN A 116 -8.75 -6.01 17.60
CA GLN A 116 -9.58 -5.15 16.76
C GLN A 116 -8.98 -4.99 15.35
N ALA A 117 -7.66 -4.86 15.25
CA ALA A 117 -6.92 -4.76 14.01
C ALA A 117 -7.04 -6.05 13.19
N TYR A 118 -6.91 -7.22 13.83
CA TYR A 118 -7.15 -8.52 13.20
C TYR A 118 -8.57 -8.63 12.65
N ASP A 119 -9.57 -8.34 13.49
CA ASP A 119 -10.98 -8.40 13.11
C ASP A 119 -11.30 -7.47 11.95
N HIS A 120 -10.80 -6.22 12.00
CA HIS A 120 -10.98 -5.24 10.91
C HIS A 120 -10.30 -5.69 9.62
N PHE A 121 -9.07 -6.21 9.71
CA PHE A 121 -8.37 -6.72 8.53
C PHE A 121 -9.14 -7.87 7.89
N MET A 122 -9.54 -8.88 8.68
CA MET A 122 -10.20 -10.07 8.15
C MET A 122 -11.59 -9.80 7.61
N LYS A 123 -12.43 -9.09 8.38
CA LYS A 123 -13.85 -8.85 8.06
C LYS A 123 -14.09 -7.69 7.11
N LYS A 124 -13.04 -6.91 6.77
CA LYS A 124 -13.20 -5.80 5.82
C LYS A 124 -12.17 -5.86 4.70
N ILE A 125 -10.90 -5.74 5.03
CA ILE A 125 -9.84 -5.58 4.03
C ILE A 125 -9.69 -6.87 3.21
N TYR A 126 -9.46 -7.99 3.90
CA TYR A 126 -9.26 -9.28 3.26
C TYR A 126 -10.54 -9.80 2.60
N GLU A 127 -11.70 -9.62 3.23
CA GLU A 127 -12.99 -9.98 2.66
C GLU A 127 -13.27 -9.24 1.34
N ALA A 128 -13.13 -7.90 1.32
CA ALA A 128 -13.35 -7.10 0.12
C ALA A 128 -12.37 -7.47 -1.00
N ARG A 129 -11.07 -7.59 -0.67
CA ARG A 129 -10.03 -8.03 -1.62
C ARG A 129 -10.35 -9.40 -2.19
N SER A 130 -10.71 -10.36 -1.34
CA SER A 130 -11.02 -11.73 -1.74
C SER A 130 -12.27 -11.80 -2.61
N ALA A 131 -13.34 -11.07 -2.25
CA ALA A 131 -14.54 -10.97 -3.07
C ALA A 131 -14.21 -10.49 -4.49
N VAL A 132 -13.48 -9.37 -4.61
CA VAL A 132 -13.07 -8.81 -5.91
C VAL A 132 -12.17 -9.76 -6.69
N ALA A 133 -11.18 -10.38 -6.04
CA ALA A 133 -10.28 -11.34 -6.68
C ALA A 133 -11.03 -12.54 -7.30
N HIS A 134 -12.18 -12.90 -6.74
CA HIS A 134 -13.06 -13.96 -7.24
C HIS A 134 -14.21 -13.43 -8.11
N GLY A 135 -14.15 -12.19 -8.58
CA GLY A 135 -15.15 -11.59 -9.46
C GLY A 135 -16.48 -11.25 -8.78
N ARG A 136 -16.53 -11.24 -7.45
CA ARG A 136 -17.72 -10.88 -6.66
C ARG A 136 -17.67 -9.40 -6.26
N GLY A 137 -18.84 -8.79 -6.11
CA GLY A 137 -18.99 -7.47 -5.50
C GLY A 137 -18.76 -7.51 -3.99
N SER A 138 -18.45 -6.35 -3.40
CA SER A 138 -18.42 -6.15 -1.95
C SER A 138 -19.10 -4.83 -1.61
N ASN A 139 -20.10 -4.88 -0.73
CA ASN A 139 -20.85 -3.69 -0.28
C ASN A 139 -19.94 -2.69 0.46
N LEU A 140 -18.76 -3.11 0.92
CA LEU A 140 -17.76 -2.22 1.52
C LEU A 140 -17.22 -1.18 0.52
N LEU A 141 -17.28 -1.49 -0.78
CA LEU A 141 -16.85 -0.56 -1.83
C LEU A 141 -17.84 0.58 -2.05
N ASP A 142 -19.06 0.49 -1.51
CA ASP A 142 -20.02 1.59 -1.59
C ASP A 142 -19.62 2.75 -0.66
N ASP A 143 -18.92 2.47 0.45
CA ASP A 143 -18.35 3.49 1.32
C ASP A 143 -17.08 4.10 0.71
N PHE A 144 -17.17 5.35 0.27
CA PHE A 144 -16.04 6.11 -0.32
C PHE A 144 -14.83 6.22 0.62
N ARG A 145 -15.02 6.10 1.94
CA ARG A 145 -13.94 6.18 2.93
C ARG A 145 -13.18 4.87 3.07
N PHE A 146 -13.76 3.74 2.65
CA PHE A 146 -13.16 2.43 2.84
C PHE A 146 -11.83 2.31 2.09
N ILE A 147 -11.79 2.64 0.80
CA ILE A 147 -10.55 2.56 0.00
C ILE A 147 -9.49 3.50 0.57
N ARG A 148 -9.88 4.70 1.02
CA ARG A 148 -8.98 5.64 1.68
C ARG A 148 -8.43 5.07 3.00
N ASP A 149 -9.26 4.44 3.81
CA ASP A 149 -8.82 3.75 5.04
C ASP A 149 -7.81 2.65 4.73
N VAL A 150 -8.07 1.81 3.72
CA VAL A 150 -7.13 0.76 3.28
C VAL A 150 -5.82 1.38 2.80
N ALA A 151 -5.87 2.48 2.04
CA ALA A 151 -4.68 3.18 1.55
C ALA A 151 -3.85 3.78 2.71
N VAL A 152 -4.50 4.39 3.70
CA VAL A 152 -3.83 4.93 4.88
C VAL A 152 -3.18 3.82 5.70
N ARG A 153 -3.89 2.70 5.91
CA ARG A 153 -3.36 1.53 6.64
C ARG A 153 -2.19 0.88 5.91
N THR A 154 -2.25 0.79 4.59
CA THR A 154 -1.14 0.25 3.79
C THR A 154 0.10 1.12 3.92
N ALA A 155 -0.06 2.45 3.89
CA ALA A 155 1.05 3.38 4.12
C ALA A 155 1.60 3.27 5.56
N TRP A 156 0.73 3.09 6.55
CA TRP A 156 1.13 2.84 7.94
C TRP A 156 1.93 1.53 8.07
N VAL A 157 1.47 0.42 7.49
CA VAL A 157 2.22 -0.86 7.51
C VAL A 157 3.60 -0.68 6.89
N ALA A 158 3.69 -0.01 5.75
CA ALA A 158 4.98 0.28 5.10
C ALA A 158 5.89 1.11 6.03
N GLY A 159 5.37 2.16 6.65
CA GLY A 159 6.11 2.99 7.61
C GLY A 159 6.59 2.19 8.83
N SER A 160 5.72 1.36 9.41
CA SER A 160 6.03 0.49 10.54
C SER A 160 7.17 -0.47 10.20
N LEU A 161 7.06 -1.21 9.10
CA LEU A 161 8.10 -2.14 8.65
C LEU A 161 9.41 -1.41 8.30
N TRP A 162 9.34 -0.24 7.64
CA TRP A 162 10.52 0.54 7.31
C TRP A 162 11.27 1.01 8.56
N SER A 163 10.56 1.30 9.66
CA SER A 163 11.19 1.63 10.94
C SER A 163 12.06 0.48 11.48
N TRP A 164 11.69 -0.78 11.23
CA TRP A 164 12.50 -1.96 11.58
C TRP A 164 13.71 -2.12 10.66
N VAL A 165 13.56 -1.83 9.36
CA VAL A 165 14.68 -1.79 8.41
C VAL A 165 15.72 -0.77 8.85
N LYS A 166 15.30 0.46 9.21
CA LYS A 166 16.22 1.51 9.68
C LYS A 166 16.96 1.14 10.97
N LYS A 167 16.38 0.29 11.82
CA LYS A 167 17.03 -0.23 13.04
C LYS A 167 18.00 -1.37 12.76
N GLY A 168 18.07 -1.86 11.52
CA GLY A 168 18.90 -3.01 11.14
C GLY A 168 18.24 -4.37 11.46
N ASN A 169 16.98 -4.38 11.90
CA ASN A 169 16.29 -5.58 12.36
C ASN A 169 15.57 -6.35 11.24
N LEU A 170 15.56 -5.81 10.02
CA LEU A 170 14.83 -6.37 8.88
C LEU A 170 15.63 -6.19 7.59
N GLN A 171 16.46 -7.17 7.25
CA GLN A 171 17.32 -7.13 6.05
C GLN A 171 17.07 -8.31 5.11
N SER A 172 16.55 -9.41 5.63
CA SER A 172 16.30 -10.66 4.91
C SER A 172 14.87 -11.19 5.09
N GLU A 173 14.48 -12.16 4.27
CA GLU A 173 13.23 -12.91 4.46
C GLU A 173 13.17 -13.64 5.82
N GLU A 174 14.33 -14.06 6.33
CA GLU A 174 14.42 -14.70 7.64
C GLU A 174 14.13 -13.70 8.75
N ASP A 175 14.70 -12.49 8.67
CA ASP A 175 14.41 -11.42 9.63
C ASP A 175 12.93 -11.01 9.60
N HIS A 176 12.30 -11.07 8.43
CA HIS A 176 10.86 -10.80 8.29
C HIS A 176 10.02 -11.83 9.04
N ARG A 177 10.31 -13.11 8.85
CA ARG A 177 9.64 -14.19 9.59
C ARG A 177 9.91 -14.08 11.09
N LYS A 178 11.16 -13.86 11.46
CA LYS A 178 11.61 -13.71 12.84
C LYS A 178 10.91 -12.54 13.52
N LEU A 179 10.82 -11.37 12.89
CA LEU A 179 10.11 -10.20 13.42
C LEU A 179 8.69 -10.57 13.87
N PHE A 180 7.92 -11.28 13.05
CA PHE A 180 6.56 -11.65 13.41
C PHE A 180 6.51 -12.76 14.46
N ALA A 181 7.48 -13.66 14.49
CA ALA A 181 7.60 -14.63 15.57
C ALA A 181 7.90 -13.94 16.91
N ASP A 182 8.86 -13.02 16.93
CA ASP A 182 9.27 -12.24 18.10
C ASP A 182 8.10 -11.38 18.61
N LEU A 183 7.36 -10.71 17.73
CA LEU A 183 6.15 -9.94 18.09
C LEU A 183 5.03 -10.80 18.66
N LYS A 184 4.92 -12.06 18.22
CA LYS A 184 3.89 -13.02 18.64
C LYS A 184 4.20 -13.60 20.02
N TRP A 185 5.46 -13.95 20.26
CA TRP A 185 5.89 -14.63 21.48
C TRP A 185 6.48 -13.69 22.54
N GLY A 186 6.74 -12.42 22.19
CA GLY A 186 7.28 -11.42 23.09
C GLY A 186 8.75 -11.65 23.45
N VAL A 187 9.53 -12.16 22.50
CA VAL A 187 10.96 -12.50 22.65
C VAL A 187 11.84 -11.42 22.05
#